data_AF-A0A6P5YTL4-F1
#
_entry.id   AF-A0A6P5YTL4-F1
#
_cell.length_a   1.000
_cell.length_b   1.000
_cell.length_c   1.000
_cell.angle_alpha   90.00
_cell.angle_beta   90.00
_cell.angle_gamma   90.00
#
_symmetry.space_group_name_H-M   'P 1'
#
loop_
_entity.id
_entity.type
_entity.pdbx_description
1 polymer ?
#
loop_
_entity_poly.entity_id
_entity_poly.type
_entity_poly.pdbx_seq_one_letter_code
_entity_poly.pdbx_strand_id
1 'polypeptide(L)'
;MNQALQLGFRTFINLSSFAAGPRNFGIGRLAPLRGKGMGSKRRSFSNSSSVADQNIDKKLKGVIDNDNPISDKPFLKDIMDDPSKIEAMTVQQLRTALRTAGIPIKGLKRDLVSALQSYLAKEIDGESSLLTDKQDPFNSDDSISLRVEERAIEDQVQDVNTTPEVCRVQRSTRTVKQLQIKGETVEVDAKIVSIEQKLSVKTDRAAGRKPSQTKRKVSSDLYSNNVRAENRVTPPVNQNEPWTIIAHKKPQKGWIAYNPRTMRRPPSMGNTKVVKVLSWNVNGLRALLKVEGFPALELAKRENFDVLCLQETKLQEKDVESVKQSLIEGYENSFWTCSHSKLGYSGTAIISRIKPLSVRYGLGISDHDSEGRVVTAEFDTFYLLSVYVPNSGDGLKRLTYRITEWDPSLSNYIKELEKSKPVILTGDLNCAHEEIDIHDPAGNKRSAGFTIEERQSFGTNFLSKGFVDTFRKQHPGVVGYTYWGYRHGARKTNKGWRLDYFLVSEAIADDVHDSYILPDVMGSDHCPIGLTLKV
;
A
#
# COMPACT_ATOMS: atom_id res chain seq x y z
N MET A 1 49.83 49.23 18.05
CA MET A 1 48.77 49.81 17.18
C MET A 1 47.56 48.92 17.41
N ASN A 2 46.49 49.33 18.11
CA ASN A 2 45.64 50.54 17.95
C ASN A 2 44.82 50.43 16.66
N GLN A 3 43.49 50.44 16.62
CA GLN A 3 42.40 50.61 17.64
C GLN A 3 41.32 49.50 17.40
N ALA A 4 40.44 49.06 18.33
CA ALA A 4 39.39 49.73 19.11
C ALA A 4 38.30 50.41 18.21
N LEU A 5 36.98 50.42 18.48
CA LEU A 5 36.12 50.24 19.68
C LEU A 5 34.83 49.43 19.33
N GLN A 6 34.34 48.48 20.15
CA GLN A 6 33.29 48.54 21.21
C GLN A 6 31.79 48.59 20.79
N LEU A 7 30.93 48.18 21.75
CA LEU A 7 29.46 48.26 21.85
C LEU A 7 28.65 47.24 21.03
N GLY A 8 27.58 46.62 21.56
CA GLY A 8 27.06 46.68 22.93
C GLY A 8 25.95 45.64 23.23
N PHE A 9 25.73 45.35 24.51
CA PHE A 9 24.73 44.37 25.00
C PHE A 9 23.27 44.78 24.70
N ARG A 10 22.39 43.78 24.52
CA ARG A 10 21.20 43.62 25.38
C ARG A 10 20.56 42.23 25.31
N THR A 11 20.81 41.44 26.36
CA THR A 11 20.02 40.26 26.71
C THR A 11 18.65 40.68 27.21
N PHE A 12 17.58 39.98 26.83
CA PHE A 12 16.28 40.07 27.50
C PHE A 12 15.78 38.67 27.87
N ILE A 13 16.10 38.25 29.10
CA ILE A 13 15.32 37.26 29.82
C ILE A 13 14.04 37.97 30.28
N ASN A 14 12.88 37.34 30.13
CA ASN A 14 11.69 37.78 30.85
C ASN A 14 10.94 36.56 31.40
N LEU A 15 11.16 36.30 32.70
CA LEU A 15 10.46 35.30 33.49
C LEU A 15 9.35 36.01 34.26
N SER A 16 8.09 35.78 33.89
CA SER A 16 6.92 36.22 34.66
C SER A 16 6.02 35.02 34.94
N SER A 17 6.30 34.35 36.06
CA SER A 17 5.46 33.28 36.58
C SER A 17 4.12 33.82 37.09
N PHE A 18 3.02 33.19 36.70
CA PHE A 18 1.79 33.21 37.48
C PHE A 18 1.30 31.77 37.68
N ALA A 19 1.57 31.25 38.88
CA ALA A 19 0.99 29.99 39.34
C ALA A 19 -0.42 30.27 39.91
N ALA A 20 -1.43 29.56 39.40
CA ALA A 20 -2.75 29.48 40.00
C ALA A 20 -2.98 28.03 40.46
N GLY A 21 -3.24 27.84 41.76
CA GLY A 21 -3.36 26.51 42.36
C GLY A 21 -4.64 25.76 41.97
N PRO A 22 -4.65 24.41 42.07
CA PRO A 22 -5.79 23.59 41.68
C PRO A 22 -6.96 23.73 42.67
N ARG A 23 -8.19 23.86 42.13
CA ARG A 23 -9.42 23.70 42.92
C ARG A 23 -9.93 22.26 42.84
N ASN A 24 -9.55 21.44 43.82
CA ASN A 24 -10.31 20.24 44.16
C ASN A 24 -11.62 20.64 44.85
N PHE A 25 -12.73 20.00 44.48
CA PHE A 25 -13.72 19.33 45.36
C PHE A 25 -15.00 19.02 44.56
N GLY A 26 -15.44 17.76 44.55
CA GLY A 26 -16.61 17.35 43.77
C GLY A 26 -16.83 15.84 43.61
N ILE A 27 -16.52 15.02 44.63
CA ILE A 27 -16.75 13.57 44.57
C ILE A 27 -18.24 13.27 44.77
N GLY A 28 -18.99 13.16 43.67
CA GLY A 28 -20.35 12.62 43.67
C GLY A 28 -20.34 11.11 43.86
N ARG A 29 -20.95 10.60 44.95
CA ARG A 29 -21.06 9.16 45.20
C ARG A 29 -22.07 8.47 44.27
N LEU A 30 -21.80 7.21 43.99
CA LEU A 30 -22.71 6.26 43.35
C LEU A 30 -24.02 6.08 44.15
N ALA A 31 -25.13 5.91 43.43
CA ALA A 31 -26.35 5.28 43.93
C ALA A 31 -26.90 4.34 42.82
N PRO A 32 -27.20 3.06 43.12
CA PRO A 32 -27.62 2.09 42.10
C PRO A 32 -29.13 2.07 41.88
N LEU A 33 -29.58 2.09 40.62
CA LEU A 33 -30.99 1.82 40.27
C LEU A 33 -31.17 0.35 39.84
N ARG A 34 -31.83 -0.42 40.72
CA ARG A 34 -32.02 -1.88 40.57
C ARG A 34 -33.36 -2.22 39.93
N GLY A 35 -33.38 -2.27 38.60
CA GLY A 35 -34.18 -3.21 37.79
C GLY A 35 -35.71 -3.14 37.78
N LYS A 36 -36.29 -3.28 36.59
CA LYS A 36 -37.50 -4.07 36.35
C LYS A 36 -37.44 -4.65 34.92
N GLY A 37 -37.70 -5.95 34.79
CA GLY A 37 -37.63 -6.66 33.51
C GLY A 37 -39.01 -7.04 32.98
N MET A 38 -39.21 -6.83 31.68
CA MET A 38 -40.29 -7.30 30.80
C MET A 38 -39.79 -7.07 29.37
N GLY A 39 -40.05 -7.90 28.36
CA GLY A 39 -40.77 -9.17 28.29
C GLY A 39 -40.92 -9.55 26.81
N SER A 40 -40.59 -10.78 26.43
CA SER A 40 -40.39 -11.16 25.02
C SER A 40 -41.63 -10.99 24.12
N LYS A 41 -41.44 -10.41 22.93
CA LYS A 41 -42.29 -10.65 21.74
C LYS A 41 -41.45 -10.82 20.47
N ARG A 42 -41.08 -12.07 20.16
CA ARG A 42 -40.79 -12.47 18.77
C ARG A 42 -42.07 -12.28 17.95
N ARG A 43 -41.95 -11.78 16.72
CA ARG A 43 -42.99 -11.94 15.69
C ARG A 43 -42.46 -12.89 14.62
N SER A 44 -43.13 -14.03 14.47
CA SER A 44 -43.05 -14.85 13.27
C SER A 44 -43.98 -14.28 12.19
N PHE A 45 -43.63 -14.49 10.92
CA PHE A 45 -44.58 -14.55 9.81
C PHE A 45 -44.23 -15.77 8.95
N SER A 46 -45.23 -16.27 8.21
CA SER A 46 -45.30 -17.65 7.74
C SER A 46 -45.09 -17.81 6.22
N ASN A 47 -44.71 -19.02 5.81
CA ASN A 47 -44.54 -19.42 4.41
C ASN A 47 -45.87 -19.64 3.67
N SER A 48 -45.83 -19.43 2.36
CA SER A 48 -46.53 -20.20 1.33
C SER A 48 -45.63 -20.20 0.09
N SER A 49 -45.01 -21.32 -0.33
CA SER A 49 -45.57 -22.33 -1.26
C SER A 49 -46.08 -21.74 -2.59
N SER A 50 -45.76 -22.27 -3.77
CA SER A 50 -45.43 -23.67 -4.14
C SER A 50 -44.42 -23.74 -5.34
N VAL A 51 -43.58 -24.79 -5.44
CA VAL A 51 -43.64 -25.93 -6.41
C VAL A 51 -43.53 -25.54 -7.89
N ALA A 52 -42.61 -26.08 -8.71
CA ALA A 52 -41.41 -26.90 -8.48
C ALA A 52 -40.56 -26.97 -9.77
N ASP A 53 -39.30 -27.41 -9.67
CA ASP A 53 -38.80 -28.50 -10.52
C ASP A 53 -37.63 -29.24 -9.83
N GLN A 54 -37.23 -30.43 -10.30
CA GLN A 54 -36.27 -31.30 -9.60
C GLN A 54 -34.95 -31.59 -10.34
N ASN A 55 -33.89 -31.76 -9.53
CA ASN A 55 -32.65 -32.51 -9.80
C ASN A 55 -31.76 -32.08 -10.99
N ILE A 56 -30.52 -31.68 -10.68
CA ILE A 56 -29.32 -32.50 -10.97
C ILE A 56 -28.11 -32.07 -10.11
N ASP A 57 -27.33 -33.09 -9.72
CA ASP A 57 -25.98 -33.12 -9.16
C ASP A 57 -25.52 -32.30 -7.93
N LYS A 58 -25.38 -33.08 -6.85
CA LYS A 58 -24.60 -32.84 -5.62
C LYS A 58 -23.12 -32.55 -5.91
N LYS A 59 -22.54 -31.55 -5.23
CA LYS A 59 -21.20 -31.71 -4.59
C LYS A 59 -20.93 -30.69 -3.49
N LEU A 60 -20.15 -31.12 -2.49
CA LEU A 60 -19.41 -30.29 -1.52
C LEU A 60 -20.22 -29.31 -0.64
N LYS A 61 -20.88 -29.86 0.39
CA LYS A 61 -20.91 -29.24 1.73
C LYS A 61 -20.59 -30.32 2.77
N GLY A 62 -19.37 -30.30 3.28
CA GLY A 62 -18.99 -31.06 4.48
C GLY A 62 -19.18 -30.17 5.70
N VAL A 63 -20.01 -30.60 6.65
CA VAL A 63 -19.96 -30.09 8.02
C VAL A 63 -18.77 -30.76 8.70
N ILE A 64 -18.06 -30.02 9.56
CA ILE A 64 -17.08 -30.61 10.47
C ILE A 64 -17.75 -30.66 11.84
N ASP A 65 -18.37 -31.79 12.13
CA ASP A 65 -18.74 -32.16 13.50
C ASP A 65 -17.44 -32.43 14.27
N ASN A 66 -17.40 -32.03 15.55
CA ASN A 66 -16.13 -31.78 16.25
C ASN A 66 -15.89 -32.76 17.42
N ASP A 67 -16.60 -33.89 17.44
CA ASP A 67 -16.61 -34.89 18.51
C ASP A 67 -16.28 -36.30 17.94
N ASN A 68 -15.02 -36.51 17.53
CA ASN A 68 -14.48 -37.82 17.16
C ASN A 68 -13.32 -38.21 18.11
N PRO A 69 -13.37 -39.37 18.79
CA PRO A 69 -12.35 -39.78 19.77
C PRO A 69 -10.98 -40.08 19.12
N ILE A 70 -9.91 -40.08 19.93
CA ILE A 70 -8.53 -40.26 19.46
C ILE A 70 -8.27 -41.61 18.77
N SER A 71 -9.12 -42.62 18.96
CA SER A 71 -9.04 -43.96 18.32
C SER A 71 -8.69 -43.91 16.82
N ASP A 72 -9.26 -42.97 16.06
CA ASP A 72 -9.09 -42.87 14.61
C ASP A 72 -7.82 -42.10 14.16
N LYS A 73 -6.98 -41.67 15.11
CA LYS A 73 -5.82 -40.79 14.88
C LYS A 73 -4.51 -41.52 15.23
N PRO A 74 -4.01 -42.45 14.39
CA PRO A 74 -2.87 -43.32 14.74
C PRO A 74 -1.58 -42.57 15.10
N PHE A 75 -1.36 -41.37 14.56
CA PHE A 75 -0.21 -40.52 14.90
C PHE A 75 -0.27 -39.96 16.34
N LEU A 76 -1.45 -39.82 16.94
CA LEU A 76 -1.57 -39.42 18.35
C LEU A 76 -1.39 -40.61 19.29
N LYS A 77 -1.72 -41.83 18.86
CA LYS A 77 -1.59 -43.05 19.68
C LYS A 77 -0.13 -43.40 20.01
N ASP A 78 0.75 -43.36 19.00
CA ASP A 78 2.22 -43.50 19.19
C ASP A 78 2.84 -42.42 20.12
N ILE A 79 2.12 -41.31 20.36
CA ILE A 79 2.52 -40.24 21.31
C ILE A 79 1.90 -40.47 22.71
N MET A 80 0.72 -41.10 22.81
CA MET A 80 0.15 -41.55 24.10
C MET A 80 0.99 -42.67 24.72
N ASP A 81 1.46 -43.61 23.90
CA ASP A 81 2.21 -44.79 24.36
C ASP A 81 3.63 -44.44 24.88
N ASP A 82 4.16 -43.24 24.56
CA ASP A 82 5.42 -42.71 25.13
C ASP A 82 5.42 -41.16 25.13
N PRO A 83 4.97 -40.53 26.23
CA PRO A 83 4.96 -39.08 26.38
C PRO A 83 6.35 -38.41 26.28
N SER A 84 7.43 -39.16 26.51
CA SER A 84 8.82 -38.67 26.45
C SER A 84 9.18 -38.18 25.05
N LYS A 85 8.57 -38.75 24.00
CA LYS A 85 8.76 -38.33 22.60
C LYS A 85 8.38 -36.86 22.38
N ILE A 86 7.42 -36.33 23.13
CA ILE A 86 6.87 -34.98 22.92
C ILE A 86 7.95 -33.90 23.05
N GLU A 87 8.85 -34.04 24.02
CA GLU A 87 9.95 -33.08 24.22
C GLU A 87 11.04 -33.21 23.14
N ALA A 88 11.19 -34.39 22.54
CA ALA A 88 12.12 -34.62 21.42
C ALA A 88 11.60 -34.03 20.09
N MET A 89 10.28 -33.88 19.91
CA MET A 89 9.67 -33.42 18.66
C MET A 89 10.19 -32.03 18.20
N THR A 90 10.32 -31.87 16.88
CA THR A 90 10.53 -30.55 16.27
C THR A 90 9.28 -29.68 16.38
N VAL A 91 9.44 -28.36 16.29
CA VAL A 91 8.31 -27.42 16.23
C VAL A 91 7.33 -27.77 15.10
N GLN A 92 7.82 -28.21 13.94
CA GLN A 92 6.96 -28.59 12.81
C GLN A 92 6.11 -29.84 13.09
N GLN A 93 6.65 -30.82 13.83
CA GLN A 93 5.89 -31.99 14.27
C GLN A 93 4.85 -31.62 15.34
N LEU A 94 5.22 -30.83 16.36
CA LEU A 94 4.30 -30.34 17.41
C LEU A 94 3.13 -29.53 16.80
N ARG A 95 3.44 -28.60 15.90
CA ARG A 95 2.42 -27.83 15.14
C ARG A 95 1.55 -28.68 14.23
N THR A 96 1.91 -29.94 13.98
CA THR A 96 1.11 -30.88 13.19
C THR A 96 0.25 -31.77 14.09
N ALA A 97 0.80 -32.27 15.21
CA ALA A 97 0.03 -32.94 16.26
C ALA A 97 -1.14 -32.07 16.76
N LEU A 98 -0.86 -30.81 17.11
CA LEU A 98 -1.87 -29.86 17.59
C LEU A 98 -2.95 -29.57 16.54
N ARG A 99 -2.64 -29.59 15.23
CA ARG A 99 -3.64 -29.45 14.16
C ARG A 99 -4.56 -30.67 14.08
N THR A 100 -4.02 -31.88 14.19
CA THR A 100 -4.79 -33.14 14.22
C THR A 100 -5.67 -33.26 15.48
N ALA A 101 -5.29 -32.56 16.55
CA ALA A 101 -6.07 -32.40 17.78
C ALA A 101 -7.02 -31.18 17.79
N GLY A 102 -7.01 -30.32 16.76
CA GLY A 102 -7.86 -29.11 16.69
C GLY A 102 -7.42 -27.94 17.59
N ILE A 103 -6.21 -27.97 18.15
CA ILE A 103 -5.73 -27.05 19.19
C ILE A 103 -5.04 -25.80 18.58
N PRO A 104 -5.25 -24.59 19.13
CA PRO A 104 -4.59 -23.36 18.67
C PRO A 104 -3.05 -23.43 18.68
N ILE A 105 -2.45 -23.12 17.52
CA ILE A 105 -1.01 -23.29 17.25
C ILE A 105 -0.18 -22.05 17.67
N LYS A 106 -0.31 -21.59 18.93
CA LYS A 106 0.33 -20.35 19.40
C LYS A 106 1.55 -20.63 20.29
N GLY A 107 2.55 -19.75 20.23
CA GLY A 107 3.74 -19.77 21.08
C GLY A 107 5.01 -20.42 20.49
N LEU A 108 6.01 -20.52 21.35
CA LEU A 108 7.32 -21.17 21.18
C LEU A 108 7.23 -22.68 21.42
N LYS A 109 8.34 -23.43 21.23
CA LYS A 109 8.36 -24.90 21.38
C LYS A 109 7.74 -25.36 22.72
N ARG A 110 8.13 -24.75 23.84
CA ARG A 110 7.61 -25.10 25.18
C ARG A 110 6.09 -24.96 25.28
N ASP A 111 5.53 -23.89 24.71
CA ASP A 111 4.11 -23.57 24.82
C ASP A 111 3.28 -24.59 24.00
N LEU A 112 3.83 -25.04 22.86
CA LEU A 112 3.26 -26.10 22.02
C LEU A 112 3.38 -27.50 22.67
N VAL A 113 4.46 -27.76 23.41
CA VAL A 113 4.64 -29.00 24.20
C VAL A 113 3.60 -29.07 25.32
N SER A 114 3.48 -28.02 26.15
CA SER A 114 2.51 -27.98 27.24
C SER A 114 1.06 -28.03 26.74
N ALA A 115 0.75 -27.42 25.60
CA ALA A 115 -0.58 -27.51 24.98
C ALA A 115 -0.92 -28.95 24.54
N LEU A 116 0.06 -29.71 24.03
CA LEU A 116 -0.15 -31.10 23.62
C LEU A 116 -0.24 -32.05 24.82
N GLN A 117 0.64 -31.88 25.82
CA GLN A 117 0.60 -32.63 27.08
C GLN A 117 -0.74 -32.41 27.82
N SER A 118 -1.22 -31.17 27.93
CA SER A 118 -2.49 -30.85 28.59
C SER A 118 -3.73 -31.41 27.87
N TYR A 119 -3.63 -31.68 26.56
CA TYR A 119 -4.70 -32.35 25.81
C TYR A 119 -4.71 -33.86 26.09
N LEU A 120 -3.56 -34.52 25.96
CA LEU A 120 -3.45 -35.97 26.18
C LEU A 120 -3.82 -36.36 27.62
N ALA A 121 -3.44 -35.56 28.62
CA ALA A 121 -3.83 -35.80 30.02
C ALA A 121 -5.36 -35.80 30.23
N LYS A 122 -6.10 -34.89 29.56
CA LYS A 122 -7.56 -34.80 29.70
C LYS A 122 -8.31 -35.95 29.05
N GLU A 123 -7.74 -36.56 28.02
CA GLU A 123 -8.34 -37.72 27.36
C GLU A 123 -8.11 -39.00 28.21
N ILE A 124 -6.97 -39.10 28.91
CA ILE A 124 -6.69 -40.15 29.90
C ILE A 124 -7.66 -40.05 31.10
N ASP A 125 -7.86 -38.84 31.66
CA ASP A 125 -8.84 -38.62 32.74
C ASP A 125 -10.29 -38.90 32.27
N GLY A 126 -10.57 -38.72 30.97
CA GLY A 126 -11.89 -38.92 30.37
C GLY A 126 -12.38 -40.37 30.36
N GLU A 127 -11.50 -41.35 30.11
CA GLU A 127 -11.88 -42.77 30.11
C GLU A 127 -12.14 -43.33 31.53
N SER A 128 -11.68 -42.64 32.58
CA SER A 128 -11.76 -43.10 33.98
C SER A 128 -13.09 -42.77 34.68
N SER A 129 -13.94 -41.91 34.09
CA SER A 129 -15.09 -41.31 34.79
C SER A 129 -16.39 -42.14 34.78
N LEU A 130 -16.30 -43.47 34.94
CA LEU A 130 -17.46 -44.36 35.12
C LEU A 130 -17.21 -45.41 36.22
N LEU A 131 -17.31 -45.01 37.50
CA LEU A 131 -17.87 -45.82 38.61
C LEU A 131 -17.93 -45.05 39.96
N THR A 132 -19.15 -44.84 40.47
CA THR A 132 -19.58 -44.75 41.89
C THR A 132 -18.70 -44.12 43.00
N ASP A 133 -19.18 -42.96 43.49
CA ASP A 133 -19.73 -42.75 44.86
C ASP A 133 -18.77 -42.61 46.10
N LYS A 134 -18.79 -41.40 46.71
CA LYS A 134 -18.49 -41.02 48.13
C LYS A 134 -17.12 -41.37 48.77
N GLN A 135 -16.32 -40.32 49.09
CA GLN A 135 -16.16 -39.79 50.46
C GLN A 135 -15.20 -38.58 50.56
N ASP A 136 -15.53 -37.65 51.46
CA ASP A 136 -14.65 -36.64 52.09
C ASP A 136 -14.62 -36.93 53.61
N PRO A 137 -13.69 -36.38 54.42
CA PRO A 137 -12.40 -35.73 54.12
C PRO A 137 -11.22 -36.39 54.90
N PHE A 138 -10.00 -35.84 54.86
CA PHE A 138 -9.18 -35.50 56.07
C PHE A 138 -7.84 -34.81 55.71
N ASN A 139 -7.19 -34.21 56.72
CA ASN A 139 -5.92 -33.48 56.63
C ASN A 139 -4.69 -34.39 56.78
N SER A 140 -3.53 -33.96 56.29
CA SER A 140 -2.37 -33.69 57.15
C SER A 140 -1.29 -32.85 56.44
N ASP A 141 -0.52 -32.08 57.23
CA ASP A 141 0.85 -31.67 56.89
C ASP A 141 1.76 -32.93 56.75
N ASP A 142 3.02 -32.89 56.30
CA ASP A 142 4.15 -32.23 56.99
C ASP A 142 5.34 -31.92 56.03
N SER A 143 6.47 -31.55 56.62
CA SER A 143 7.56 -30.72 56.09
C SER A 143 8.90 -31.48 55.96
N ILE A 144 10.03 -30.73 55.84
CA ILE A 144 11.44 -31.22 55.96
C ILE A 144 11.94 -32.04 54.73
N SER A 145 13.21 -32.02 54.27
CA SER A 145 14.36 -31.08 54.25
C SER A 145 15.46 -31.73 53.33
N LEU A 146 16.69 -31.27 53.05
CA LEU A 146 17.51 -30.06 53.29
C LEU A 146 18.72 -30.15 52.34
N ARG A 147 19.25 -29.04 51.76
CA ARG A 147 20.70 -28.72 51.69
C ARG A 147 21.03 -27.41 50.95
N VAL A 148 22.28 -26.99 51.12
CA VAL A 148 22.87 -25.68 50.82
C VAL A 148 24.11 -25.90 49.93
N GLU A 149 24.38 -25.01 48.98
CA GLU A 149 25.70 -24.33 48.86
C GLU A 149 25.69 -23.20 47.82
N GLU A 150 26.36 -22.10 48.15
CA GLU A 150 26.67 -20.99 47.25
C GLU A 150 28.13 -21.04 46.81
N ARG A 151 28.40 -20.60 45.57
CA ARG A 151 29.44 -19.57 45.33
C ARG A 151 29.34 -18.95 43.94
N ALA A 152 29.74 -17.69 43.86
CA ALA A 152 29.97 -16.95 42.62
C ALA A 152 31.49 -16.73 42.40
N ILE A 153 31.88 -16.31 41.20
CA ILE A 153 32.98 -15.36 40.89
C ILE A 153 33.02 -15.13 39.37
N GLU A 154 33.43 -13.92 38.97
CA GLU A 154 33.65 -13.49 37.58
C GLU A 154 35.12 -13.78 37.16
N ASP A 155 35.45 -13.92 35.86
CA ASP A 155 36.36 -12.93 35.23
C ASP A 155 36.65 -13.08 33.71
N GLN A 156 36.72 -11.91 33.07
CA GLN A 156 37.65 -11.41 32.01
C GLN A 156 38.09 -12.21 30.75
N VAL A 157 38.74 -11.46 29.86
CA VAL A 157 39.13 -11.77 28.47
C VAL A 157 40.61 -11.39 28.26
N GLN A 158 41.35 -12.12 27.39
CA GLN A 158 42.65 -11.68 26.89
C GLN A 158 42.96 -12.14 25.45
N ASP A 159 43.74 -11.34 24.73
CA ASP A 159 44.20 -11.55 23.35
C ASP A 159 45.42 -12.50 23.24
N VAL A 160 45.68 -13.05 22.04
CA VAL A 160 46.86 -12.76 21.20
C VAL A 160 46.96 -13.69 19.97
N ASN A 161 47.54 -13.16 18.87
CA ASN A 161 47.67 -13.77 17.54
C ASN A 161 48.57 -15.02 17.44
N THR A 162 48.35 -15.84 16.41
CA THR A 162 49.39 -16.40 15.52
C THR A 162 48.77 -16.82 14.16
N THR A 163 49.55 -16.80 13.08
CA THR A 163 49.19 -17.09 11.68
C THR A 163 50.35 -17.83 10.97
N PRO A 164 50.22 -18.27 9.70
CA PRO A 164 49.15 -19.06 9.06
C PRO A 164 49.68 -20.26 8.23
N GLU A 165 48.80 -21.14 7.73
CA GLU A 165 49.11 -21.91 6.49
C GLU A 165 47.86 -22.10 5.59
N VAL A 166 48.03 -22.66 4.40
CA VAL A 166 47.27 -22.25 3.20
C VAL A 166 46.65 -23.42 2.42
N CYS A 167 45.38 -23.27 2.00
CA CYS A 167 44.97 -23.68 0.65
C CYS A 167 43.84 -22.80 0.07
N ARG A 168 43.62 -22.89 -1.25
CA ARG A 168 42.85 -21.93 -2.07
C ARG A 168 41.45 -22.42 -2.44
N VAL A 169 40.54 -21.49 -2.77
CA VAL A 169 39.96 -21.35 -4.13
C VAL A 169 39.35 -19.94 -4.33
N GLN A 170 39.16 -19.56 -5.58
CA GLN A 170 39.05 -18.18 -6.10
C GLN A 170 37.82 -17.36 -5.64
N ARG A 171 38.04 -16.05 -5.48
CA ARG A 171 37.03 -14.99 -5.68
C ARG A 171 37.39 -14.20 -6.95
N SER A 172 36.41 -13.54 -7.56
CA SER A 172 36.63 -12.52 -8.60
C SER A 172 35.94 -11.21 -8.24
N THR A 173 36.71 -10.12 -8.19
CA THR A 173 36.22 -8.74 -7.99
C THR A 173 36.95 -7.79 -8.94
N ARG A 174 36.28 -6.69 -9.31
CA ARG A 174 36.81 -5.66 -10.22
C ARG A 174 37.97 -4.88 -9.56
N THR A 175 38.90 -4.42 -10.38
CA THR A 175 39.72 -3.23 -10.10
C THR A 175 39.70 -2.30 -11.32
N VAL A 176 39.65 -1.00 -11.09
CA VAL A 176 39.64 0.05 -12.13
C VAL A 176 41.07 0.28 -12.66
N LYS A 177 41.20 0.64 -13.94
CA LYS A 177 42.38 1.37 -14.43
C LYS A 177 41.97 2.74 -14.97
N GLN A 178 42.75 3.73 -14.55
CA GLN A 178 42.65 5.14 -14.94
C GLN A 178 43.44 5.35 -16.23
N LEU A 179 42.94 6.18 -17.14
CA LEU A 179 43.63 6.55 -18.39
C LEU A 179 43.45 8.05 -18.66
N GLN A 180 44.47 8.66 -19.26
CA GLN A 180 44.57 10.11 -19.42
C GLN A 180 43.85 10.63 -20.66
N ILE A 181 43.39 11.88 -20.58
CA ILE A 181 42.81 12.61 -21.71
C ILE A 181 43.94 13.09 -22.63
N LYS A 182 43.83 12.76 -23.92
CA LYS A 182 44.37 13.56 -25.03
C LYS A 182 43.25 13.68 -26.07
N GLY A 183 43.09 14.86 -26.65
CA GLY A 183 41.93 15.19 -27.46
C GLY A 183 42.00 14.65 -28.88
N GLU A 184 40.88 14.13 -29.36
CA GLU A 184 40.57 13.97 -30.78
C GLU A 184 39.10 14.39 -31.00
N THR A 185 38.85 15.21 -32.01
CA THR A 185 37.51 15.68 -32.38
C THR A 185 36.80 14.62 -33.20
N VAL A 186 35.71 14.06 -32.67
CA VAL A 186 34.85 13.14 -33.40
C VAL A 186 33.71 13.93 -34.05
N GLU A 187 33.74 14.03 -35.38
CA GLU A 187 32.59 14.51 -36.15
C GLU A 187 31.42 13.52 -36.05
N VAL A 188 30.20 14.04 -35.86
CA VAL A 188 28.98 13.23 -35.82
C VAL A 188 28.35 13.26 -37.20
N ASP A 189 28.61 12.22 -37.99
CA ASP A 189 28.20 12.10 -39.39
C ASP A 189 26.65 12.01 -39.53
N ALA A 190 26.03 13.17 -39.74
CA ALA A 190 24.59 13.33 -39.76
C ALA A 190 24.01 12.98 -41.14
N LYS A 191 23.44 11.78 -41.28
CA LYS A 191 22.70 11.37 -42.48
C LYS A 191 21.38 12.14 -42.66
N ILE A 192 21.50 13.34 -43.21
CA ILE A 192 20.39 14.13 -43.75
C ILE A 192 19.88 13.43 -45.02
N VAL A 193 18.67 12.88 -44.97
CA VAL A 193 18.00 12.33 -46.16
C VAL A 193 17.26 13.45 -46.88
N SER A 194 17.99 14.19 -47.71
CA SER A 194 17.42 15.19 -48.62
C SER A 194 16.64 14.52 -49.74
N ILE A 195 15.31 14.67 -49.75
CA ILE A 195 14.47 14.19 -50.87
C ILE A 195 14.41 15.28 -51.94
N GLU A 196 15.39 15.28 -52.84
CA GLU A 196 15.34 16.10 -54.06
C GLU A 196 14.32 15.51 -55.06
N GLN A 197 13.29 16.29 -55.42
CA GLN A 197 12.36 15.91 -56.46
C GLN A 197 13.02 16.05 -57.84
N LYS A 198 13.38 14.91 -58.43
CA LYS A 198 14.11 14.83 -59.71
C LYS A 198 13.22 15.17 -60.91
N LEU A 199 13.02 16.47 -61.15
CA LEU A 199 12.41 17.01 -62.37
C LEU A 199 13.21 16.61 -63.62
N SER A 200 12.60 15.83 -64.51
CA SER A 200 13.19 15.42 -65.78
C SER A 200 12.62 16.24 -66.94
N VAL A 201 13.31 17.34 -67.28
CA VAL A 201 12.97 18.15 -68.47
C VAL A 201 13.53 17.48 -69.73
N LYS A 202 12.68 17.30 -70.75
CA LYS A 202 13.09 17.08 -72.14
C LYS A 202 12.74 18.34 -72.94
N THR A 203 13.68 18.84 -73.73
CA THR A 203 13.53 20.04 -74.56
C THR A 203 13.11 19.73 -76.00
N ASP A 204 12.68 20.77 -76.71
CA ASP A 204 11.80 20.72 -77.88
C ASP A 204 12.45 20.30 -79.21
N ARG A 205 11.59 19.81 -80.12
CA ARG A 205 11.52 20.35 -81.50
C ARG A 205 10.05 20.49 -81.92
N ALA A 206 9.75 21.55 -82.69
CA ALA A 206 8.38 21.99 -82.98
C ALA A 206 7.96 21.76 -84.44
N ALA A 207 6.66 21.52 -84.67
CA ALA A 207 5.96 21.85 -85.92
C ALA A 207 4.41 21.77 -85.78
N GLY A 208 3.70 22.78 -86.30
CA GLY A 208 2.48 22.52 -87.09
C GLY A 208 1.07 22.54 -86.45
N ARG A 209 0.43 23.72 -86.50
CA ARG A 209 -1.00 23.98 -86.81
C ARG A 209 -2.13 23.63 -85.80
N LYS A 210 -3.11 24.54 -85.76
CA LYS A 210 -4.49 24.46 -85.19
C LYS A 210 -5.43 23.71 -86.18
N PRO A 211 -6.74 23.41 -85.92
CA PRO A 211 -7.62 24.01 -84.88
C PRO A 211 -8.70 23.11 -84.20
N SER A 212 -9.35 23.71 -83.18
CA SER A 212 -10.77 23.57 -82.74
C SER A 212 -11.61 22.31 -83.01
N GLN A 213 -12.36 21.87 -81.99
CA GLN A 213 -13.84 21.93 -82.04
C GLN A 213 -14.52 21.85 -80.66
N THR A 214 -15.78 22.31 -80.61
CA THR A 214 -16.66 22.40 -79.43
C THR A 214 -17.68 21.26 -79.37
N LYS A 215 -18.12 20.86 -78.15
CA LYS A 215 -19.53 20.54 -77.83
C LYS A 215 -19.77 20.37 -76.33
N ARG A 216 -21.02 20.64 -75.90
CA ARG A 216 -21.50 20.60 -74.50
C ARG A 216 -22.96 20.12 -74.48
N LYS A 217 -23.23 18.98 -73.84
CA LYS A 217 -24.53 18.39 -73.41
C LYS A 217 -24.20 17.01 -72.81
N VAL A 218 -24.59 16.56 -71.61
CA VAL A 218 -25.85 16.68 -70.82
C VAL A 218 -26.99 15.94 -71.53
N SER A 219 -27.60 14.89 -70.96
CA SER A 219 -28.15 14.74 -69.60
C SER A 219 -28.02 13.33 -68.97
N SER A 220 -28.55 13.18 -67.73
CA SER A 220 -29.27 12.00 -67.15
C SER A 220 -28.69 10.58 -67.31
N ASP A 221 -28.68 9.63 -66.38
CA ASP A 221 -29.14 9.37 -64.99
C ASP A 221 -29.00 7.80 -64.87
N LEU A 222 -28.86 7.06 -63.75
CA LEU A 222 -28.97 7.26 -62.30
C LEU A 222 -27.87 6.47 -61.54
N TYR A 223 -27.62 6.88 -60.27
CA TYR A 223 -27.22 6.06 -59.10
C TYR A 223 -26.05 5.05 -59.15
N SER A 224 -24.99 5.36 -58.40
CA SER A 224 -24.66 4.58 -57.19
C SER A 224 -24.01 5.48 -56.12
N ASN A 225 -24.34 5.26 -54.85
CA ASN A 225 -23.84 6.08 -53.74
C ASN A 225 -22.43 5.64 -53.30
N ASN A 226 -21.52 6.59 -53.08
CA ASN A 226 -20.29 6.37 -52.33
C ASN A 226 -20.06 7.53 -51.34
N VAL A 227 -20.28 7.24 -50.05
CA VAL A 227 -20.08 8.21 -48.96
C VAL A 227 -18.57 8.40 -48.76
N ARG A 228 -18.09 9.61 -49.00
CA ARG A 228 -16.67 9.95 -48.82
C ARG A 228 -16.43 10.33 -47.36
N ALA A 229 -15.81 9.42 -46.60
CA ALA A 229 -15.54 9.63 -45.18
C ALA A 229 -14.61 10.84 -44.94
N GLU A 230 -14.92 11.61 -43.91
CA GLU A 230 -14.05 12.70 -43.43
C GLU A 230 -12.82 12.12 -42.71
N ASN A 231 -11.63 12.30 -43.28
CA ASN A 231 -10.38 11.94 -42.63
C ASN A 231 -10.13 12.85 -41.42
N ARG A 232 -10.50 12.38 -40.22
CA ARG A 232 -10.05 12.98 -38.95
C ARG A 232 -8.53 12.90 -38.89
N VAL A 233 -7.87 14.06 -39.03
CA VAL A 233 -6.42 14.18 -38.84
C VAL A 233 -6.10 13.89 -37.37
N THR A 234 -5.41 12.77 -37.12
CA THR A 234 -4.79 12.52 -35.83
C THR A 234 -3.68 13.54 -35.59
N PRO A 235 -3.65 14.24 -34.43
CA PRO A 235 -2.56 15.15 -34.11
C PRO A 235 -1.22 14.39 -33.99
N PRO A 236 -0.08 15.04 -34.25
CA PRO A 236 1.22 14.40 -34.17
C PRO A 236 1.48 13.87 -32.75
N VAL A 237 1.97 12.63 -32.67
CA VAL A 237 2.21 11.94 -31.40
C VAL A 237 3.37 12.62 -30.66
N ASN A 238 3.05 13.33 -29.57
CA ASN A 238 4.05 13.92 -28.68
C ASN A 238 4.75 12.80 -27.88
N GLN A 239 5.93 12.38 -28.34
CA GLN A 239 6.70 11.30 -27.72
C GLN A 239 7.10 11.60 -26.25
N ASN A 240 7.06 12.87 -25.84
CA ASN A 240 7.38 13.29 -24.47
C ASN A 240 6.22 13.05 -23.48
N GLU A 241 5.01 12.71 -23.95
CA GLU A 241 3.82 12.56 -23.11
C GLU A 241 3.10 11.20 -23.33
N PRO A 242 3.79 10.06 -23.17
CA PRO A 242 3.28 8.73 -23.54
C PRO A 242 2.02 8.29 -22.76
N TRP A 243 1.74 8.91 -21.61
CA TRP A 243 0.50 8.69 -20.85
C TRP A 243 -0.76 9.12 -21.60
N THR A 244 -0.64 10.05 -22.57
CA THR A 244 -1.76 10.49 -23.42
C THR A 244 -2.17 9.47 -24.49
N ILE A 245 -1.49 8.32 -24.55
CA ILE A 245 -1.72 7.25 -25.52
C ILE A 245 -2.20 5.99 -24.78
N ILE A 246 -3.26 5.35 -25.31
CA ILE A 246 -3.77 4.09 -24.77
C ILE A 246 -2.76 2.97 -25.08
N ALA A 247 -1.93 2.61 -24.10
CA ALA A 247 -1.01 1.48 -24.21
C ALA A 247 -1.65 0.12 -23.85
N HIS A 248 -2.80 0.14 -23.17
CA HIS A 248 -3.50 -1.06 -22.69
C HIS A 248 -3.70 -2.12 -23.78
N LYS A 249 -3.35 -3.39 -23.52
CA LYS A 249 -3.33 -4.46 -24.53
C LYS A 249 -4.68 -4.84 -25.16
N LYS A 250 -5.79 -4.64 -24.44
CA LYS A 250 -7.15 -5.03 -24.88
C LYS A 250 -8.20 -3.98 -24.47
N PRO A 251 -8.09 -2.73 -24.96
CA PRO A 251 -8.92 -1.63 -24.45
C PRO A 251 -10.38 -1.82 -24.86
N GLN A 252 -11.30 -1.53 -23.96
CA GLN A 252 -12.74 -1.66 -24.25
C GLN A 252 -13.27 -0.40 -24.98
N LYS A 253 -14.45 -0.54 -25.61
CA LYS A 253 -15.09 0.57 -26.34
C LYS A 253 -15.38 1.75 -25.39
N GLY A 254 -14.94 2.94 -25.78
CA GLY A 254 -15.13 4.17 -25.00
C GLY A 254 -14.04 4.45 -23.98
N TRP A 255 -13.05 3.56 -23.82
CA TRP A 255 -11.87 3.86 -23.00
C TRP A 255 -10.99 4.93 -23.68
N ILE A 256 -10.49 5.88 -22.89
CA ILE A 256 -9.58 6.95 -23.34
C ILE A 256 -8.36 7.04 -22.41
N ALA A 257 -7.23 7.52 -22.93
CA ALA A 257 -6.03 7.72 -22.12
C ALA A 257 -6.12 8.98 -21.25
N TYR A 258 -5.58 8.91 -20.04
CA TYR A 258 -5.56 10.06 -19.12
C TYR A 258 -4.63 11.17 -19.63
N ASN A 259 -5.15 12.41 -19.67
CA ASN A 259 -4.38 13.59 -20.03
C ASN A 259 -4.51 14.69 -18.95
N PRO A 260 -3.47 14.95 -18.14
CA PRO A 260 -3.53 15.94 -17.06
C PRO A 260 -3.74 17.37 -17.56
N ARG A 261 -3.43 17.68 -18.83
CA ARG A 261 -3.65 19.00 -19.44
C ARG A 261 -5.13 19.31 -19.71
N THR A 262 -5.97 18.28 -19.85
CA THR A 262 -7.36 18.44 -20.31
C THR A 262 -8.40 17.79 -19.39
N MET A 263 -7.97 16.92 -18.46
CA MET A 263 -8.86 16.19 -17.54
C MET A 263 -8.84 16.73 -16.10
N ARG A 264 -7.86 17.58 -15.75
CA ARG A 264 -7.92 18.32 -14.47
C ARG A 264 -9.00 19.38 -14.53
N ARG A 265 -9.75 19.52 -13.44
CA ARG A 265 -10.69 20.64 -13.28
C ARG A 265 -9.92 21.94 -13.01
N PRO A 266 -10.44 23.11 -13.44
CA PRO A 266 -9.84 24.39 -13.10
C PRO A 266 -9.85 24.62 -11.58
N PRO A 267 -9.02 25.55 -11.06
CA PRO A 267 -9.14 26.02 -9.68
C PRO A 267 -10.57 26.44 -9.35
N SER A 268 -11.02 26.19 -8.12
CA SER A 268 -12.39 26.52 -7.71
C SER A 268 -12.62 28.03 -7.78
N MET A 269 -13.59 28.45 -8.60
CA MET A 269 -13.89 29.86 -8.87
C MET A 269 -14.87 30.40 -7.83
N GLY A 270 -14.36 30.87 -6.69
CA GLY A 270 -15.16 31.54 -5.65
C GLY A 270 -14.50 31.48 -4.27
N ASN A 271 -15.21 31.96 -3.24
CA ASN A 271 -14.73 31.97 -1.85
C ASN A 271 -14.79 30.58 -1.16
N THR A 272 -15.00 29.49 -1.90
CA THR A 272 -15.01 28.13 -1.35
C THR A 272 -13.61 27.75 -0.89
N LYS A 273 -13.42 27.57 0.42
CA LYS A 273 -12.18 27.06 1.00
C LYS A 273 -11.96 25.62 0.50
N VAL A 274 -10.71 25.30 0.20
CA VAL A 274 -10.29 23.96 -0.24
C VAL A 274 -9.05 23.52 0.53
N VAL A 275 -8.88 22.21 0.66
CA VAL A 275 -7.62 21.57 1.04
C VAL A 275 -7.13 20.71 -0.12
N LYS A 276 -5.86 20.85 -0.46
CA LYS A 276 -5.17 20.03 -1.44
C LYS A 276 -4.26 19.01 -0.76
N VAL A 277 -4.45 17.74 -1.08
CA VAL A 277 -3.59 16.64 -0.64
C VAL A 277 -2.88 16.07 -1.85
N LEU A 278 -1.56 15.90 -1.78
CA LEU A 278 -0.75 15.16 -2.74
C LEU A 278 -0.25 13.87 -2.09
N SER A 279 -0.17 12.76 -2.82
CA SER A 279 0.30 11.47 -2.31
C SER A 279 1.24 10.79 -3.30
N TRP A 280 2.33 10.18 -2.82
CA TRP A 280 3.37 9.60 -3.68
C TRP A 280 4.23 8.53 -2.99
N ASN A 281 4.30 7.33 -3.57
CA ASN A 281 5.36 6.36 -3.29
C ASN A 281 6.70 6.86 -3.91
N VAL A 282 7.65 7.24 -3.06
CA VAL A 282 8.95 7.83 -3.49
C VAL A 282 10.06 6.80 -3.68
N ASN A 283 9.80 5.50 -3.44
CA ASN A 283 10.75 4.39 -3.59
C ASN A 283 12.15 4.65 -2.97
N GLY A 284 12.18 5.36 -1.83
CA GLY A 284 13.39 5.76 -1.10
C GLY A 284 13.70 7.26 -1.21
N LEU A 285 13.21 8.04 -0.24
CA LEU A 285 13.27 9.50 -0.24
C LEU A 285 14.71 10.06 -0.34
N ARG A 286 15.71 9.37 0.21
CA ARG A 286 17.13 9.76 0.10
C ARG A 286 17.72 9.64 -1.31
N ALA A 287 17.13 8.84 -2.19
CA ALA A 287 17.52 8.81 -3.59
C ALA A 287 16.87 10.00 -4.33
N LEU A 288 15.57 10.21 -4.10
CA LEU A 288 14.80 11.32 -4.67
C LEU A 288 15.41 12.70 -4.35
N LEU A 289 15.75 12.95 -3.08
CA LEU A 289 16.38 14.21 -2.62
C LEU A 289 17.81 14.42 -3.15
N LYS A 290 18.40 13.45 -3.86
CA LYS A 290 19.70 13.56 -4.53
C LYS A 290 19.59 13.68 -6.05
N VAL A 291 18.38 13.69 -6.61
CA VAL A 291 18.18 13.92 -8.05
C VAL A 291 18.41 15.40 -8.34
N GLU A 292 19.51 15.72 -9.01
CA GLU A 292 19.74 17.06 -9.56
C GLU A 292 18.56 17.44 -10.47
N GLY A 293 17.97 18.60 -10.23
CA GLY A 293 16.74 19.01 -10.94
C GLY A 293 15.44 18.39 -10.40
N PHE A 294 15.43 17.80 -9.19
CA PHE A 294 14.19 17.60 -8.43
C PHE A 294 14.10 18.51 -7.20
N PRO A 295 13.63 19.76 -7.32
CA PRO A 295 13.21 20.53 -6.16
C PRO A 295 11.82 20.07 -5.74
N ALA A 296 11.69 19.46 -4.56
CA ALA A 296 10.38 19.27 -3.93
C ALA A 296 9.61 20.60 -3.79
N LEU A 297 10.36 21.71 -3.68
CA LEU A 297 9.89 23.09 -3.74
C LEU A 297 9.25 23.49 -5.09
N GLU A 298 9.68 22.94 -6.23
CA GLU A 298 9.04 23.19 -7.53
C GLU A 298 7.71 22.45 -7.64
N LEU A 299 7.64 21.20 -7.20
CA LEU A 299 6.38 20.45 -7.12
C LEU A 299 5.39 21.15 -6.18
N ALA A 300 5.88 21.67 -5.05
CA ALA A 300 5.09 22.48 -4.12
C ALA A 300 4.64 23.82 -4.71
N LYS A 301 5.48 24.54 -5.46
CA LYS A 301 5.11 25.78 -6.16
C LYS A 301 4.09 25.54 -7.27
N ARG A 302 4.27 24.48 -8.06
CA ARG A 302 3.41 24.08 -9.19
C ARG A 302 2.01 23.69 -8.74
N GLU A 303 1.91 22.75 -7.79
CA GLU A 303 0.62 22.20 -7.38
C GLU A 303 -0.01 22.96 -6.21
N ASN A 304 0.81 23.65 -5.40
CA ASN A 304 0.41 24.41 -4.22
C ASN A 304 -0.52 23.60 -3.30
N PHE A 305 -0.06 22.41 -2.91
CA PHE A 305 -0.76 21.51 -1.98
C PHE A 305 -0.62 21.97 -0.53
N ASP A 306 -1.52 21.53 0.34
CA ASP A 306 -1.48 21.82 1.78
C ASP A 306 -0.86 20.68 2.58
N VAL A 307 -1.03 19.45 2.08
CA VAL A 307 -0.55 18.21 2.70
C VAL A 307 0.10 17.32 1.65
N LEU A 308 1.22 16.69 2.01
CA LEU A 308 1.96 15.72 1.22
C LEU A 308 2.09 14.41 2.01
N CYS A 309 1.51 13.34 1.46
CA CYS A 309 1.61 11.97 1.95
C CYS A 309 2.73 11.24 1.20
N LEU A 310 3.72 10.70 1.90
CA LEU A 310 4.82 9.93 1.28
C LEU A 310 4.76 8.47 1.69
N GLN A 311 5.02 7.59 0.72
CA GLN A 311 5.15 6.13 0.91
C GLN A 311 6.51 5.62 0.43
N GLU A 312 6.95 4.49 1.00
CA GLU A 312 8.32 3.96 0.87
C GLU A 312 9.41 5.02 1.07
N THR A 313 9.39 5.72 2.21
CA THR A 313 10.44 6.69 2.54
C THR A 313 11.83 6.04 2.67
N LYS A 314 11.88 4.76 3.09
CA LYS A 314 13.10 3.94 3.33
C LYS A 314 14.10 4.64 4.24
N LEU A 315 13.61 5.42 5.18
CA LEU A 315 14.37 6.03 6.26
C LEU A 315 14.52 5.06 7.44
N GLN A 316 15.53 5.30 8.26
CA GLN A 316 15.61 4.89 9.66
C GLN A 316 15.36 6.15 10.51
N GLU A 317 14.98 6.00 11.77
CA GLU A 317 14.61 7.15 12.63
C GLU A 317 15.72 8.22 12.70
N LYS A 318 16.99 7.78 12.77
CA LYS A 318 18.18 8.66 12.73
C LYS A 318 18.33 9.50 11.45
N ASP A 319 17.70 9.07 10.35
CA ASP A 319 17.73 9.78 9.07
C ASP A 319 16.63 10.86 8.99
N VAL A 320 15.60 10.79 9.84
CA VAL A 320 14.41 11.65 9.75
C VAL A 320 14.75 13.11 10.01
N GLU A 321 15.61 13.42 10.99
CA GLU A 321 15.87 14.81 11.38
C GLU A 321 16.70 15.58 10.33
N SER A 322 17.64 14.94 9.65
CA SER A 322 18.37 15.55 8.53
C SER A 322 17.49 15.71 7.29
N VAL A 323 16.53 14.80 7.08
CA VAL A 323 15.49 14.96 6.05
C VAL A 323 14.56 16.12 6.39
N LYS A 324 14.11 16.30 7.64
CA LYS A 324 13.27 17.45 8.06
C LYS A 324 13.93 18.80 7.74
N GLN A 325 15.22 18.94 8.04
CA GLN A 325 16.00 20.14 7.73
C GLN A 325 16.14 20.39 6.21
N SER A 326 15.88 19.37 5.39
CA SER A 326 15.94 19.39 3.92
C SER A 326 14.54 19.40 3.26
N LEU A 327 13.47 19.66 4.02
CA LEU A 327 12.10 19.70 3.51
C LEU A 327 11.77 21.00 2.77
N ILE A 328 10.53 21.06 2.27
CA ILE A 328 9.94 22.24 1.67
C ILE A 328 9.63 23.27 2.76
N GLU A 329 10.11 24.50 2.57
CA GLU A 329 9.81 25.67 3.41
C GLU A 329 8.28 25.85 3.59
N GLY A 330 7.85 26.15 4.84
CA GLY A 330 6.44 26.31 5.20
C GLY A 330 5.66 25.03 5.49
N TYR A 331 6.28 23.84 5.43
CA TYR A 331 5.66 22.55 5.79
C TYR A 331 6.19 21.99 7.11
N GLU A 332 6.15 22.81 8.15
CA GLU A 332 6.75 22.55 9.47
C GLU A 332 6.17 21.30 10.17
N ASN A 333 4.89 20.99 9.94
CA ASN A 333 4.20 19.86 10.56
C ASN A 333 4.52 18.57 9.79
N SER A 334 5.58 17.86 10.18
CA SER A 334 5.97 16.59 9.54
C SER A 334 6.02 15.41 10.51
N PHE A 335 5.35 14.32 10.11
CA PHE A 335 5.07 13.14 10.91
C PHE A 335 5.53 11.90 10.15
N TRP A 336 6.29 11.03 10.82
CA TRP A 336 7.10 10.00 10.18
C TRP A 336 7.00 8.69 10.94
N THR A 337 6.89 7.58 10.23
CA THR A 337 7.09 6.24 10.79
C THR A 337 8.04 5.44 9.90
N CYS A 338 8.88 4.61 10.52
CA CYS A 338 9.93 3.84 9.85
C CYS A 338 9.74 2.35 10.14
N SER A 339 10.28 1.49 9.27
CA SER A 339 10.31 0.05 9.50
C SER A 339 11.36 -0.32 10.55
N HIS A 340 10.92 -0.86 11.68
CA HIS A 340 11.78 -1.42 12.73
C HIS A 340 12.15 -2.89 12.41
N SER A 341 11.23 -3.65 11.82
CA SER A 341 11.44 -5.06 11.47
C SER A 341 12.41 -5.27 10.31
N LYS A 342 12.64 -4.25 9.48
CA LYS A 342 13.64 -4.26 8.39
C LYS A 342 14.17 -2.86 8.08
N LEU A 343 15.46 -2.64 8.28
CA LEU A 343 16.11 -1.35 8.00
C LEU A 343 16.05 -0.99 6.50
N GLY A 344 15.78 0.28 6.19
CA GLY A 344 15.76 0.79 4.81
C GLY A 344 14.63 0.22 3.93
N TYR A 345 13.53 -0.19 4.55
CA TYR A 345 12.34 -0.75 3.90
C TYR A 345 11.09 0.02 4.32
N SER A 346 10.04 0.03 3.49
CA SER A 346 8.75 0.64 3.84
C SER A 346 8.92 2.09 4.33
N GLY A 347 8.20 2.51 5.37
CA GLY A 347 8.20 3.84 5.93
C GLY A 347 7.20 4.76 5.23
N THR A 348 6.40 5.47 6.01
CA THR A 348 5.41 6.45 5.51
C THR A 348 5.50 7.77 6.28
N ALA A 349 5.02 8.84 5.65
CA ALA A 349 4.99 10.17 6.25
C ALA A 349 3.76 10.99 5.84
N ILE A 350 3.46 12.01 6.64
CA ILE A 350 2.57 13.14 6.32
C ILE A 350 3.33 14.43 6.63
N ILE A 351 3.39 15.34 5.66
CA ILE A 351 4.10 16.63 5.71
C ILE A 351 3.06 17.72 5.38
N SER A 352 2.89 18.73 6.23
CA SER A 352 1.70 19.60 6.17
C SER A 352 1.96 21.05 6.56
N ARG A 353 1.32 21.97 5.82
CA ARG A 353 1.18 23.40 6.21
C ARG A 353 0.14 23.58 7.31
N ILE A 354 -0.91 22.75 7.27
CA ILE A 354 -2.00 22.76 8.25
C ILE A 354 -1.59 21.89 9.43
N LYS A 355 -1.63 22.44 10.65
CA LYS A 355 -1.35 21.66 11.88
C LYS A 355 -2.54 20.72 12.17
N PRO A 356 -2.33 19.39 12.25
CA PRO A 356 -3.38 18.47 12.67
C PRO A 356 -3.68 18.57 14.17
N LEU A 357 -4.89 18.18 14.55
CA LEU A 357 -5.38 18.10 15.93
C LEU A 357 -4.76 16.93 16.70
N SER A 358 -4.64 15.77 16.04
CA SER A 358 -3.99 14.57 16.58
C SER A 358 -3.26 13.81 15.47
N VAL A 359 -2.26 13.02 15.83
CA VAL A 359 -1.54 12.13 14.91
C VAL A 359 -1.35 10.77 15.58
N ARG A 360 -1.53 9.70 14.80
CA ARG A 360 -1.41 8.30 15.24
C ARG A 360 -0.55 7.53 14.24
N TYR A 361 0.21 6.56 14.72
CA TYR A 361 1.07 5.71 13.90
C TYR A 361 0.58 4.27 14.01
N GLY A 362 0.56 3.55 12.88
CA GLY A 362 0.05 2.18 12.85
C GLY A 362 -1.47 2.06 12.99
N LEU A 363 -1.92 0.81 13.08
CA LEU A 363 -3.30 0.37 13.28
C LEU A 363 -3.62 0.05 14.75
N GLY A 364 -2.61 0.01 15.63
CA GLY A 364 -2.74 -0.48 17.01
C GLY A 364 -2.58 -1.99 17.12
N ILE A 365 -1.89 -2.62 16.16
CA ILE A 365 -1.73 -4.07 16.03
C ILE A 365 -0.24 -4.36 15.82
N SER A 366 0.41 -4.94 16.83
CA SER A 366 1.87 -5.14 16.87
C SER A 366 2.45 -5.82 15.62
N ASP A 367 1.76 -6.82 15.07
CA ASP A 367 2.20 -7.58 13.90
C ASP A 367 2.08 -6.81 12.58
N HIS A 368 1.34 -5.70 12.57
CA HIS A 368 1.16 -4.81 11.41
C HIS A 368 2.07 -3.57 11.51
N ASP A 369 2.29 -3.07 12.71
CA ASP A 369 2.87 -1.74 12.92
C ASP A 369 4.40 -1.71 12.84
N SER A 370 5.07 -2.86 13.00
CA SER A 370 6.54 -2.98 12.94
C SER A 370 7.19 -2.56 11.61
N GLU A 371 6.42 -2.49 10.52
CA GLU A 371 6.89 -2.12 9.18
C GLU A 371 6.70 -0.62 8.86
N GLY A 372 6.17 0.21 9.78
CA GLY A 372 6.04 1.66 9.58
C GLY A 372 5.19 2.02 8.34
N ARG A 373 3.95 1.51 8.30
CA ARG A 373 3.10 1.50 7.09
C ARG A 373 1.94 2.49 7.10
N VAL A 374 1.61 3.10 8.25
CA VAL A 374 0.42 3.94 8.43
C VAL A 374 0.78 5.17 9.27
N VAL A 375 0.48 6.36 8.74
CA VAL A 375 0.36 7.60 9.52
C VAL A 375 -1.08 8.10 9.37
N THR A 376 -1.76 8.33 10.49
CA THR A 376 -3.11 8.91 10.55
C THR A 376 -3.01 10.31 11.14
N ALA A 377 -3.40 11.33 10.38
CA ALA A 377 -3.52 12.71 10.85
C ALA A 377 -4.99 13.12 10.97
N GLU A 378 -5.36 13.77 12.05
CA GLU A 378 -6.70 14.30 12.29
C GLU A 378 -6.75 15.80 12.01
N PHE A 379 -7.69 16.23 11.17
CA PHE A 379 -7.99 17.64 10.93
C PHE A 379 -9.38 17.98 11.47
N ASP A 380 -9.81 19.24 11.37
CA ASP A 380 -11.09 19.72 11.92
C ASP A 380 -12.28 18.91 11.37
N THR A 381 -12.32 18.68 10.06
CA THR A 381 -13.45 18.08 9.33
C THR A 381 -13.23 16.64 8.87
N PHE A 382 -12.01 16.10 8.85
CA PHE A 382 -11.71 14.75 8.36
C PHE A 382 -10.47 14.11 9.02
N TYR A 383 -10.34 12.78 8.92
CA TYR A 383 -9.06 12.08 9.09
C TYR A 383 -8.38 11.84 7.75
N LEU A 384 -7.04 11.93 7.71
CA LEU A 384 -6.22 11.58 6.56
C LEU A 384 -5.23 10.47 6.93
N LEU A 385 -5.25 9.37 6.20
CA LEU A 385 -4.32 8.26 6.35
C LEU A 385 -3.37 8.20 5.16
N SER A 386 -2.06 8.29 5.43
CA SER A 386 -0.99 7.94 4.48
C SER A 386 -0.59 6.49 4.72
N VAL A 387 -0.88 5.62 3.75
CA VAL A 387 -0.72 4.16 3.87
C VAL A 387 0.12 3.59 2.75
N TYR A 388 1.09 2.74 3.13
CA TYR A 388 1.79 1.84 2.22
C TYR A 388 1.34 0.42 2.52
N VAL A 389 0.47 -0.14 1.68
CA VAL A 389 -0.13 -1.46 1.90
C VAL A 389 0.87 -2.57 1.52
N PRO A 390 0.94 -3.72 2.24
CA PRO A 390 1.81 -4.83 1.89
C PRO A 390 1.58 -5.36 0.47
N ASN A 391 2.63 -5.34 -0.34
CA ASN A 391 2.68 -6.10 -1.59
C ASN A 391 2.74 -7.61 -1.30
N SER A 392 2.00 -8.42 -2.04
CA SER A 392 1.95 -9.88 -1.87
C SER A 392 3.28 -10.61 -2.16
N GLY A 393 4.20 -9.95 -2.87
CA GLY A 393 5.60 -10.36 -3.05
C GLY A 393 5.83 -11.49 -4.06
N ASP A 394 7.12 -11.78 -4.32
CA ASP A 394 7.55 -12.82 -5.26
C ASP A 394 6.98 -14.20 -4.88
N GLY A 395 6.21 -14.79 -5.79
CA GLY A 395 5.52 -16.05 -5.56
C GLY A 395 4.33 -15.94 -4.60
N LEU A 396 3.77 -14.73 -4.42
CA LEU A 396 2.57 -14.45 -3.63
C LEU A 396 2.68 -14.82 -2.14
N LYS A 397 3.91 -14.83 -1.60
CA LYS A 397 4.24 -15.29 -0.24
C LYS A 397 3.53 -14.53 0.89
N ARG A 398 3.12 -13.28 0.67
CA ARG A 398 2.35 -12.47 1.63
C ARG A 398 0.86 -12.39 1.30
N LEU A 399 0.37 -13.05 0.23
CA LEU A 399 -1.00 -12.89 -0.24
C LEU A 399 -2.05 -13.25 0.83
N THR A 400 -1.87 -14.36 1.54
CA THR A 400 -2.78 -14.76 2.63
C THR A 400 -2.86 -13.66 3.70
N TYR A 401 -1.71 -13.30 4.30
CA TYR A 401 -1.61 -12.21 5.28
C TYR A 401 -2.24 -10.89 4.77
N ARG A 402 -2.02 -10.55 3.49
CA ARG A 402 -2.59 -9.35 2.86
C ARG A 402 -4.12 -9.37 2.88
N ILE A 403 -4.76 -10.45 2.46
CA ILE A 403 -6.22 -10.52 2.30
C ILE A 403 -6.97 -10.98 3.57
N THR A 404 -6.36 -11.78 4.44
CA THR A 404 -7.02 -12.32 5.64
C THR A 404 -6.75 -11.52 6.91
N GLU A 405 -5.66 -10.74 6.96
CA GLU A 405 -5.25 -10.02 8.17
C GLU A 405 -5.12 -8.50 7.91
N TRP A 406 -4.31 -8.09 6.93
CA TRP A 406 -4.02 -6.67 6.71
C TRP A 406 -5.23 -5.88 6.20
N ASP A 407 -5.81 -6.25 5.05
CA ASP A 407 -6.91 -5.49 4.46
C ASP A 407 -8.14 -5.42 5.38
N PRO A 408 -8.56 -6.52 6.07
CA PRO A 408 -9.61 -6.44 7.09
C PRO A 408 -9.25 -5.54 8.28
N SER A 409 -8.00 -5.56 8.76
CA SER A 409 -7.56 -4.70 9.88
C SER A 409 -7.56 -3.21 9.52
N LEU A 410 -6.98 -2.84 8.38
CA LEU A 410 -6.99 -1.47 7.87
C LEU A 410 -8.43 -0.99 7.63
N SER A 411 -9.26 -1.86 7.04
CA SER A 411 -10.67 -1.60 6.78
C SER A 411 -11.50 -1.36 8.05
N ASN A 412 -11.28 -2.16 9.10
CA ASN A 412 -11.97 -1.97 10.36
C ASN A 412 -11.48 -0.70 11.07
N TYR A 413 -10.17 -0.41 11.05
CA TYR A 413 -9.59 0.81 11.60
C TYR A 413 -10.19 2.09 10.98
N ILE A 414 -10.32 2.17 9.65
CA ILE A 414 -10.94 3.34 9.00
C ILE A 414 -12.45 3.45 9.30
N LYS A 415 -13.18 2.33 9.44
CA LYS A 415 -14.60 2.36 9.83
C LYS A 415 -14.83 2.70 11.31
N GLU A 416 -13.83 2.49 12.19
CA GLU A 416 -13.87 3.00 13.55
C GLU A 416 -13.63 4.53 13.61
N LEU A 417 -12.70 5.06 12.81
CA LEU A 417 -12.47 6.50 12.67
C LEU A 417 -13.68 7.24 12.08
N GLU A 418 -14.34 6.64 11.09
CA GLU A 418 -15.49 7.21 10.40
C GLU A 418 -16.70 7.49 11.32
N LYS A 419 -16.74 6.86 12.51
CA LYS A 419 -17.76 7.12 13.55
C LYS A 419 -17.69 8.53 14.13
N SER A 420 -16.58 9.25 13.98
CA SER A 420 -16.41 10.62 14.48
C SER A 420 -16.19 11.67 13.38
N LYS A 421 -15.44 11.35 12.31
CA LYS A 421 -15.21 12.24 11.16
C LYS A 421 -15.03 11.42 9.88
N PRO A 422 -15.45 11.92 8.70
CA PRO A 422 -15.17 11.25 7.42
C PRO A 422 -13.66 11.05 7.20
N VAL A 423 -13.32 10.04 6.42
CA VAL A 423 -11.95 9.53 6.28
C VAL A 423 -11.49 9.63 4.83
N ILE A 424 -10.25 10.11 4.66
CA ILE A 424 -9.48 10.10 3.41
C ILE A 424 -8.35 9.08 3.58
N LEU A 425 -8.42 7.96 2.88
CA LEU A 425 -7.36 6.97 2.78
C LEU A 425 -6.55 7.22 1.49
N THR A 426 -5.23 7.41 1.60
CA THR A 426 -4.37 7.63 0.44
C THR A 426 -3.01 6.94 0.53
N GLY A 427 -2.43 6.71 -0.65
CA GLY A 427 -1.12 6.12 -0.86
C GLY A 427 -1.18 4.91 -1.78
N ASP A 428 -0.07 4.19 -1.84
CA ASP A 428 0.06 2.94 -2.58
C ASP A 428 -0.66 1.79 -1.86
N LEU A 429 -1.80 1.40 -2.42
CA LEU A 429 -2.65 0.32 -1.92
C LEU A 429 -2.26 -1.06 -2.49
N ASN A 430 -1.19 -1.14 -3.30
CA ASN A 430 -0.65 -2.36 -3.90
C ASN A 430 -1.75 -3.28 -4.47
N CYS A 431 -2.66 -2.70 -5.27
CA CYS A 431 -3.71 -3.40 -6.01
C CYS A 431 -4.21 -2.51 -7.16
N ALA A 432 -4.22 -3.01 -8.39
CA ALA A 432 -4.97 -2.42 -9.50
C ALA A 432 -6.38 -3.04 -9.51
N HIS A 433 -7.41 -2.27 -9.11
CA HIS A 433 -8.72 -2.83 -8.77
C HIS A 433 -9.48 -3.38 -9.99
N GLU A 434 -9.39 -2.74 -11.16
CA GLU A 434 -10.06 -3.21 -12.38
C GLU A 434 -9.12 -3.51 -13.55
N GLU A 435 -9.61 -4.21 -14.59
CA GLU A 435 -8.81 -4.47 -15.79
C GLU A 435 -8.36 -3.18 -16.50
N ILE A 436 -9.09 -2.06 -16.33
CA ILE A 436 -8.70 -0.73 -16.82
C ILE A 436 -7.48 -0.14 -16.09
N ASP A 437 -7.19 -0.60 -14.87
CA ASP A 437 -6.13 -0.08 -14.00
C ASP A 437 -4.76 -0.73 -14.28
N ILE A 438 -4.61 -1.59 -15.28
CA ILE A 438 -3.35 -2.28 -15.59
C ILE A 438 -3.14 -2.49 -17.10
N HIS A 439 -1.93 -2.24 -17.64
CA HIS A 439 -1.65 -2.37 -19.08
C HIS A 439 -1.93 -3.76 -19.70
N ASP A 440 -1.74 -4.84 -18.93
CA ASP A 440 -1.95 -6.21 -19.39
C ASP A 440 -2.63 -7.06 -18.30
N PRO A 441 -3.97 -6.96 -18.18
CA PRO A 441 -4.72 -7.71 -17.17
C PRO A 441 -4.67 -9.22 -17.43
N ALA A 442 -4.56 -9.65 -18.69
CA ALA A 442 -4.51 -11.07 -19.04
C ALA A 442 -3.19 -11.73 -18.62
N GLY A 443 -2.06 -11.05 -18.84
CA GLY A 443 -0.72 -11.52 -18.45
C GLY A 443 -0.45 -11.49 -16.95
N ASN A 444 -1.17 -10.67 -16.17
CA ASN A 444 -0.85 -10.39 -14.77
C ASN A 444 -1.82 -10.98 -13.72
N LYS A 445 -2.76 -11.85 -14.09
CA LYS A 445 -3.74 -12.47 -13.15
C LYS A 445 -3.13 -13.32 -12.01
N ARG A 446 -1.79 -13.47 -11.98
CA ARG A 446 -1.00 -14.17 -10.95
C ARG A 446 0.17 -13.32 -10.43
N SER A 447 0.22 -12.04 -10.80
CA SER A 447 1.21 -11.07 -10.31
C SER A 447 0.67 -10.40 -9.05
N ALA A 448 1.53 -10.12 -8.08
CA ALA A 448 1.17 -9.31 -6.92
C ALA A 448 0.71 -7.91 -7.37
N GLY A 449 -0.33 -7.38 -6.74
CA GLY A 449 -1.05 -6.18 -7.15
C GLY A 449 -2.14 -6.40 -8.21
N PHE A 450 -2.36 -7.63 -8.70
CA PHE A 450 -3.44 -7.94 -9.65
C PHE A 450 -3.97 -9.39 -9.57
N THR A 451 -3.81 -10.08 -8.43
CA THR A 451 -4.50 -11.37 -8.26
C THR A 451 -6.01 -11.17 -8.08
N ILE A 452 -6.80 -12.23 -8.27
CA ILE A 452 -8.25 -12.18 -8.09
C ILE A 452 -8.59 -11.89 -6.63
N GLU A 453 -7.81 -12.46 -5.71
CA GLU A 453 -7.96 -12.36 -4.26
C GLU A 453 -7.64 -10.94 -3.75
N GLU A 454 -6.58 -10.29 -4.26
CA GLU A 454 -6.27 -8.89 -3.92
C GLU A 454 -7.39 -7.94 -4.37
N ARG A 455 -7.92 -8.14 -5.58
CA ARG A 455 -9.01 -7.33 -6.13
C ARG A 455 -10.32 -7.55 -5.37
N GLN A 456 -10.66 -8.80 -5.07
CA GLN A 456 -11.84 -9.14 -4.25
C GLN A 456 -11.71 -8.61 -2.82
N SER A 457 -10.53 -8.68 -2.23
CA SER A 457 -10.22 -8.06 -0.92
C SER A 457 -10.46 -6.56 -0.97
N PHE A 458 -9.88 -5.85 -1.95
CA PHE A 458 -10.04 -4.41 -2.12
C PHE A 458 -11.52 -4.01 -2.26
N GLY A 459 -12.26 -4.68 -3.14
CA GLY A 459 -13.70 -4.45 -3.33
C GLY A 459 -14.49 -4.65 -2.02
N THR A 460 -14.25 -5.76 -1.32
CA THR A 460 -14.96 -6.12 -0.07
C THR A 460 -14.61 -5.21 1.10
N ASN A 461 -13.32 -4.89 1.27
CA ASN A 461 -12.79 -4.18 2.44
C ASN A 461 -12.85 -2.66 2.31
N PHE A 462 -12.97 -2.09 1.11
CA PHE A 462 -13.09 -0.64 0.94
C PHE A 462 -14.41 -0.26 0.26
N LEU A 463 -14.59 -0.64 -1.01
CA LEU A 463 -15.71 -0.15 -1.83
C LEU A 463 -17.07 -0.59 -1.28
N SER A 464 -17.26 -1.89 -1.00
CA SER A 464 -18.49 -2.43 -0.40
C SER A 464 -18.76 -1.96 1.03
N LYS A 465 -17.82 -1.27 1.68
CA LYS A 465 -18.00 -0.64 3.00
C LYS A 465 -18.27 0.87 2.92
N GLY A 466 -18.46 1.43 1.72
CA GLY A 466 -18.85 2.84 1.52
C GLY A 466 -17.68 3.81 1.31
N PHE A 467 -16.52 3.30 0.88
CA PHE A 467 -15.42 4.14 0.40
C PHE A 467 -15.45 4.30 -1.13
N VAL A 468 -15.24 5.53 -1.58
CA VAL A 468 -15.30 5.93 -2.99
C VAL A 468 -13.90 6.13 -3.56
N ASP A 469 -13.58 5.42 -4.64
CA ASP A 469 -12.43 5.73 -5.48
C ASP A 469 -12.68 7.04 -6.24
N THR A 470 -12.05 8.13 -5.78
CA THR A 470 -12.33 9.47 -6.29
C THR A 470 -11.91 9.66 -7.74
N PHE A 471 -10.82 9.01 -8.14
CA PHE A 471 -10.36 9.04 -9.54
C PHE A 471 -11.34 8.28 -10.42
N ARG A 472 -11.79 7.08 -10.02
CA ARG A 472 -12.74 6.29 -10.81
C ARG A 472 -14.16 6.89 -10.82
N LYS A 473 -14.60 7.59 -9.77
CA LYS A 473 -15.87 8.38 -9.75
C LYS A 473 -15.84 9.56 -10.72
N GLN A 474 -14.70 10.27 -10.84
CA GLN A 474 -14.58 11.40 -11.78
C GLN A 474 -14.22 10.98 -13.22
N HIS A 475 -13.47 9.89 -13.39
CA HIS A 475 -12.87 9.48 -14.66
C HIS A 475 -13.20 8.01 -15.03
N PRO A 476 -14.50 7.60 -15.05
CA PRO A 476 -14.89 6.20 -15.09
C PRO A 476 -14.30 5.40 -16.26
N GLY A 477 -14.34 5.96 -17.48
CA GLY A 477 -13.80 5.34 -18.70
C GLY A 477 -12.33 5.65 -19.00
N VAL A 478 -11.56 6.19 -18.05
CA VAL A 478 -10.19 6.65 -18.33
C VAL A 478 -9.13 5.64 -17.88
N VAL A 479 -8.20 5.35 -18.80
CA VAL A 479 -6.96 4.59 -18.57
C VAL A 479 -5.91 5.57 -18.04
N GLY A 480 -5.70 5.56 -16.72
CA GLY A 480 -4.65 6.31 -16.05
C GLY A 480 -3.84 5.37 -15.16
N TYR A 481 -2.52 5.51 -15.18
CA TYR A 481 -1.58 4.69 -14.40
C TYR A 481 -0.75 5.59 -13.49
N THR A 482 -0.33 5.04 -12.35
CA THR A 482 0.49 5.72 -11.34
C THR A 482 1.85 5.06 -11.17
N TYR A 483 1.98 3.76 -11.50
CA TYR A 483 3.20 2.96 -11.39
C TYR A 483 3.68 2.43 -12.75
N TRP A 484 4.99 2.46 -13.00
CA TRP A 484 5.65 1.84 -14.15
C TRP A 484 7.02 1.27 -13.75
N GLY A 485 7.09 -0.03 -13.44
CA GLY A 485 8.32 -0.68 -13.02
C GLY A 485 9.51 -0.47 -13.97
N TYR A 486 10.70 -0.21 -13.40
CA TYR A 486 11.92 0.13 -14.14
C TYR A 486 12.36 -0.91 -15.18
N ARG A 487 11.97 -2.18 -15.02
CA ARG A 487 12.38 -3.28 -15.91
C ARG A 487 11.86 -3.06 -17.34
N HIS A 488 12.78 -2.94 -18.29
CA HIS A 488 12.52 -2.54 -19.68
C HIS A 488 11.97 -1.12 -19.88
N GLY A 489 12.04 -0.24 -18.87
CA GLY A 489 11.67 1.17 -18.97
C GLY A 489 10.19 1.43 -19.24
N ALA A 490 9.29 0.70 -18.56
CA ALA A 490 7.85 0.65 -18.85
C ALA A 490 7.18 2.04 -19.02
N ARG A 491 7.61 3.05 -18.26
CA ARG A 491 7.09 4.44 -18.30
C ARG A 491 7.19 5.07 -19.70
N LYS A 492 8.28 4.80 -20.44
CA LYS A 492 8.50 5.29 -21.82
C LYS A 492 7.49 4.75 -22.84
N THR A 493 6.80 3.66 -22.52
CA THR A 493 5.78 3.05 -23.39
C THR A 493 4.40 2.97 -22.70
N ASN A 494 4.22 3.74 -21.61
CA ASN A 494 3.02 3.79 -20.78
C ASN A 494 2.49 2.40 -20.32
N LYS A 495 3.37 1.43 -20.10
CA LYS A 495 3.00 0.06 -19.68
C LYS A 495 2.81 -0.04 -18.17
N GLY A 496 1.87 0.76 -17.66
CA GLY A 496 1.71 1.02 -16.24
C GLY A 496 0.57 0.26 -15.55
N TRP A 497 0.43 0.56 -14.26
CA TRP A 497 -0.58 0.09 -13.33
C TRP A 497 -1.07 1.29 -12.51
N ARG A 498 -2.31 1.29 -12.00
CA ARG A 498 -2.76 2.23 -10.96
C ARG A 498 -2.78 1.51 -9.63
N LEU A 499 -1.82 1.86 -8.77
CA LEU A 499 -1.63 1.30 -7.43
C LEU A 499 -1.89 2.33 -6.33
N ASP A 500 -1.80 3.62 -6.67
CA ASP A 500 -1.96 4.74 -5.76
C ASP A 500 -3.39 5.29 -5.85
N TYR A 501 -4.03 5.53 -4.70
CA TYR A 501 -5.44 5.93 -4.62
C TYR A 501 -5.68 7.13 -3.69
N PHE A 502 -6.81 7.80 -3.92
CA PHE A 502 -7.57 8.45 -2.86
C PHE A 502 -8.91 7.72 -2.76
N LEU A 503 -9.14 7.09 -1.61
CA LEU A 503 -10.43 6.50 -1.24
C LEU A 503 -11.04 7.36 -0.14
N VAL A 504 -12.26 7.87 -0.33
CA VAL A 504 -12.92 8.77 0.63
C VAL A 504 -14.23 8.18 1.14
N SER A 505 -14.62 8.50 2.37
CA SER A 505 -15.98 8.25 2.86
C SER A 505 -17.02 8.85 1.90
N GLU A 506 -18.09 8.11 1.57
CA GLU A 506 -19.17 8.60 0.69
C GLU A 506 -19.71 9.97 1.13
N ALA A 507 -19.77 10.24 2.43
CA ALA A 507 -20.25 11.49 3.02
C ALA A 507 -19.47 12.77 2.60
N ILE A 508 -18.27 12.64 2.02
CA ILE A 508 -17.48 13.75 1.44
C ILE A 508 -17.16 13.53 -0.05
N ALA A 509 -17.74 12.52 -0.68
CA ALA A 509 -17.38 12.10 -2.04
C ALA A 509 -17.89 13.03 -3.15
N ASP A 510 -18.74 14.01 -2.83
CA ASP A 510 -19.19 15.08 -3.74
C ASP A 510 -18.47 16.43 -3.47
N ASP A 511 -17.85 16.57 -2.30
CA ASP A 511 -16.97 17.70 -1.96
C ASP A 511 -15.59 17.61 -2.62
N VAL A 512 -15.26 16.45 -3.20
CA VAL A 512 -14.06 16.26 -4.02
C VAL A 512 -14.15 17.11 -5.28
N HIS A 513 -13.49 18.27 -5.24
CA HIS A 513 -13.39 19.21 -6.34
C HIS A 513 -12.59 18.63 -7.52
N ASP A 514 -11.46 17.98 -7.30
CA ASP A 514 -10.61 17.41 -8.37
C ASP A 514 -9.83 16.20 -7.87
N SER A 515 -9.71 15.15 -8.67
CA SER A 515 -8.88 13.97 -8.38
C SER A 515 -8.07 13.60 -9.62
N TYR A 516 -6.75 13.64 -9.51
CA TYR A 516 -5.84 13.69 -10.66
C TYR A 516 -4.53 12.93 -10.44
N ILE A 517 -3.87 12.59 -11.54
CA ILE A 517 -2.55 11.94 -11.60
C ILE A 517 -1.55 12.91 -12.25
N LEU A 518 -0.29 12.89 -11.83
CA LEU A 518 0.81 13.70 -12.38
C LEU A 518 1.88 12.83 -13.08
N PRO A 519 1.54 12.15 -14.20
CA PRO A 519 2.39 11.14 -14.85
C PRO A 519 3.70 11.69 -15.44
N ASP A 520 3.84 13.01 -15.51
CA ASP A 520 5.04 13.73 -15.95
C ASP A 520 6.09 13.93 -14.83
N VAL A 521 5.71 13.83 -13.55
CA VAL A 521 6.63 14.05 -12.42
C VAL A 521 7.50 12.80 -12.18
N MET A 522 8.79 12.93 -12.50
CA MET A 522 9.80 11.88 -12.40
C MET A 522 10.43 11.80 -11.01
N GLY A 523 11.29 10.79 -10.78
CA GLY A 523 12.05 10.59 -9.54
C GLY A 523 11.75 9.28 -8.81
N SER A 524 10.61 8.64 -9.13
CA SER A 524 10.19 7.31 -8.69
C SER A 524 9.63 6.52 -9.88
N ASP A 525 9.47 5.20 -9.74
CA ASP A 525 8.67 4.37 -10.64
C ASP A 525 7.16 4.59 -10.43
N HIS A 526 6.76 5.17 -9.30
CA HIS A 526 5.46 5.83 -9.16
C HIS A 526 5.51 7.31 -9.55
N CYS A 527 4.37 7.90 -9.88
CA CYS A 527 4.17 9.35 -9.95
C CYS A 527 3.19 9.82 -8.85
N PRO A 528 3.19 11.12 -8.48
CA PRO A 528 2.23 11.64 -7.53
C PRO A 528 0.80 11.58 -8.05
N ILE A 529 -0.14 11.44 -7.12
CA ILE A 529 -1.57 11.68 -7.30
C ILE A 529 -2.01 12.83 -6.42
N GLY A 530 -3.09 13.51 -6.79
CA GLY A 530 -3.63 14.64 -6.04
C GLY A 530 -5.15 14.62 -5.87
N LEU A 531 -5.58 15.19 -4.75
CA LEU A 531 -6.97 15.42 -4.37
C LEU A 531 -7.14 16.90 -4.01
N THR A 532 -8.19 17.54 -4.52
CA THR A 532 -8.69 18.82 -4.01
C THR A 532 -10.06 18.59 -3.40
N LEU A 533 -10.20 18.89 -2.10
CA LEU A 533 -11.43 18.73 -1.33
C LEU A 533 -11.95 20.10 -0.89
N LYS A 534 -13.26 20.34 -0.93
CA LYS A 534 -13.90 21.54 -0.34
C LYS A 534 -14.05 21.34 1.17
N VAL A 535 -13.84 22.40 1.97
CA VAL A 535 -13.84 22.35 3.44
C VAL A 535 -14.43 23.60 4.09
#